data_AF-A0A962VZY7-F1
#
_entry.id   AF-A0A962VZY7-F1
#
_cell.length_a   1.000
_cell.length_b   1.000
_cell.length_c   1.000
_cell.angle_alpha   90.00
_cell.angle_beta   90.00
_cell.angle_gamma   90.00
#
_symmetry.space_group_name_H-M   'P 1'
#
loop_
_entity.id
_entity.type
_entity.pdbx_description
1 polymer ?
#
loop_
_entity_poly.entity_id
_entity_poly.type
_entity_poly.pdbx_seq_one_letter_code
_entity_poly.pdbx_strand_id
1 'polypeptide(L)'
;MTKMIVIAKYSLLLGLLLLTGCSALDGMDADYHNRIPVGTRIDLHRNLTIPSGQAGVFVPGTSIGDRYRYEAVCRLEVRSIDNVPRTVAADQFIVVRFNQEWERFSQQQTGLRYASLRDYDGPALLQFTTNLYLHSDRQPDVFRLVCSHLQDSAQQPRYLTVEEIRTVLAPTMTLY
;
A
#
# COMPACT_ATOMS: atom_id res chain seq x y z
N MET A 1 5.35 -20.06 -63.16
CA MET A 1 4.60 -20.65 -62.03
C MET A 1 5.50 -20.71 -60.79
N THR A 2 5.02 -20.15 -59.68
CA THR A 2 5.34 -20.62 -58.30
C THR A 2 6.63 -20.16 -57.60
N LYS A 3 6.95 -18.85 -57.51
CA LYS A 3 7.97 -18.34 -56.54
C LYS A 3 7.69 -16.94 -55.94
N MET A 4 6.43 -16.57 -55.70
CA MET A 4 6.10 -15.30 -55.00
C MET A 4 5.17 -15.45 -53.79
N ILE A 5 4.63 -16.65 -53.52
CA ILE A 5 3.58 -16.83 -52.49
C ILE A 5 4.16 -17.23 -51.12
N VAL A 6 5.42 -17.67 -51.04
CA VAL A 6 5.98 -18.23 -49.80
C VAL A 6 6.51 -17.15 -48.84
N ILE A 7 7.03 -16.02 -49.36
CA ILE A 7 7.66 -14.97 -48.53
C ILE A 7 6.61 -14.20 -47.71
N ALA A 8 5.41 -13.98 -48.27
CA ALA A 8 4.32 -13.27 -47.60
C ALA A 8 3.75 -14.03 -46.39
N LYS A 9 3.81 -15.37 -46.39
CA LYS A 9 3.31 -16.21 -45.28
C LYS A 9 4.20 -16.16 -44.03
N TYR A 10 5.52 -16.11 -44.21
CA TYR A 10 6.45 -16.06 -43.07
C TYR A 10 6.53 -14.66 -42.44
N SER A 11 6.35 -13.61 -43.24
CA SER A 11 6.35 -12.22 -42.75
C SER A 11 5.14 -11.90 -41.86
N LEU A 12 3.99 -12.54 -42.11
CA LEU A 12 2.79 -12.38 -41.28
C LEU A 12 2.90 -13.17 -39.96
N LEU A 13 3.59 -14.33 -39.98
CA LEU A 13 3.85 -15.13 -38.77
C LEU A 13 4.81 -14.44 -37.80
N LEU A 14 5.83 -13.74 -38.32
CA LEU A 14 6.81 -13.02 -37.50
C LEU A 14 6.23 -11.77 -36.84
N GLY A 15 5.22 -11.15 -37.46
CA GLY A 15 4.51 -9.98 -36.91
C GLY A 15 3.60 -10.31 -35.71
N LEU A 16 2.97 -11.49 -35.69
CA LEU A 16 2.11 -11.91 -34.56
C LEU A 16 2.91 -12.22 -33.28
N LEU A 17 4.17 -12.66 -33.41
CA LEU A 17 5.04 -12.97 -32.25
C LEU A 17 5.50 -11.72 -31.48
N LEU A 18 5.43 -10.54 -32.09
CA LEU A 18 5.85 -9.29 -31.45
C LEU A 18 4.75 -8.63 -30.60
N LEU A 19 3.50 -9.10 -30.69
CA LEU A 19 2.35 -8.53 -29.96
C LEU A 19 2.07 -9.21 -28.59
N THR A 20 2.76 -10.30 -28.25
CA THR A 20 2.54 -11.03 -26.98
C THR A 20 3.45 -10.56 -25.83
N GLY A 21 4.13 -9.41 -25.95
CA GLY A 21 5.19 -9.00 -25.02
C GLY A 21 4.80 -8.07 -23.86
N CYS A 22 3.54 -7.63 -23.73
CA CYS A 22 3.21 -6.49 -22.85
C CYS A 22 2.62 -6.82 -21.46
N SER A 23 2.51 -8.07 -21.02
CA SER A 23 1.79 -8.40 -19.77
C SER A 23 2.65 -8.85 -18.58
N ALA A 24 3.98 -8.73 -18.63
CA ALA A 24 4.87 -9.25 -17.58
C ALA A 24 5.42 -8.20 -16.60
N LEU A 25 4.79 -7.02 -16.52
CA LEU A 25 5.21 -5.92 -15.63
C LEU A 25 4.19 -5.58 -14.54
N ASP A 26 3.30 -6.53 -14.22
CA ASP A 26 2.41 -6.39 -13.06
C ASP A 26 3.06 -7.01 -11.82
N GLY A 27 3.39 -6.13 -10.87
CA GLY A 27 3.59 -6.47 -9.47
C GLY A 27 4.97 -7.01 -9.12
N MET A 28 5.80 -6.15 -8.48
CA MET A 28 6.66 -6.68 -7.41
C MET A 28 5.74 -7.45 -6.47
N ASP A 29 5.93 -8.77 -6.41
CA ASP A 29 5.11 -9.72 -5.68
C ASP A 29 4.60 -9.12 -4.36
N ALA A 30 3.30 -8.87 -4.29
CA ALA A 30 2.65 -8.71 -3.00
C ALA A 30 2.92 -10.01 -2.26
N ASP A 31 3.80 -9.95 -1.25
CA ASP A 31 4.18 -11.09 -0.44
C ASP A 31 2.90 -11.73 0.13
N TYR A 32 2.46 -12.82 -0.51
CA TYR A 32 1.20 -13.49 -0.20
C TYR A 32 1.13 -13.92 1.27
N HIS A 33 2.30 -14.17 1.89
CA HIS A 33 2.41 -14.57 3.29
C HIS A 33 2.05 -13.46 4.26
N ASN A 34 2.00 -12.21 3.80
CA ASN A 34 1.82 -11.05 4.63
C ASN A 34 0.49 -10.31 4.39
N ARG A 35 -0.45 -10.99 3.73
CA ARG A 35 -1.78 -10.49 3.46
C ARG A 35 -2.71 -10.69 4.66
N ILE A 36 -3.48 -9.66 4.99
CA ILE A 36 -4.58 -9.75 5.95
C ILE A 36 -5.85 -10.20 5.19
N PRO A 37 -6.48 -11.34 5.56
CA PRO A 37 -7.65 -11.84 4.86
C PRO A 37 -8.87 -10.90 4.93
N VAL A 38 -9.71 -10.97 3.91
CA VAL A 38 -11.07 -10.40 3.97
C VAL A 38 -11.88 -11.21 4.99
N GLY A 39 -12.69 -10.53 5.78
CA GLY A 39 -13.41 -11.10 6.92
C GLY A 39 -12.63 -11.03 8.24
N THR A 40 -11.34 -10.66 8.21
CA THR A 40 -10.57 -10.43 9.45
C THR A 40 -11.21 -9.31 10.26
N ARG A 41 -11.27 -9.53 11.57
CA ARG A 41 -11.81 -8.60 12.55
C ARG A 41 -10.74 -7.65 13.05
N ILE A 42 -11.12 -6.40 13.29
CA ILE A 42 -10.33 -5.41 14.02
C ILE A 42 -11.20 -4.82 15.13
N ASP A 43 -10.74 -4.89 16.36
CA ASP A 43 -11.42 -4.28 17.51
C ASP A 43 -10.71 -2.99 17.90
N LEU A 44 -11.48 -1.89 18.03
CA LEU A 44 -11.04 -0.63 18.59
C LEU A 44 -11.46 -0.55 20.05
N HIS A 45 -10.48 -0.50 20.96
CA HIS A 45 -10.73 -0.64 22.40
C HIS A 45 -11.06 0.68 23.10
N ARG A 46 -10.82 1.82 22.44
CA ARG A 46 -11.06 3.15 23.00
C ARG A 46 -11.50 4.12 21.92
N ASN A 47 -12.25 5.13 22.31
CA ASN A 47 -12.67 6.19 21.40
C ASN A 47 -11.46 6.92 20.82
N LEU A 48 -11.55 7.27 19.54
CA LEU A 48 -10.58 8.10 18.83
C LEU A 48 -11.27 9.38 18.36
N THR A 49 -10.62 10.51 18.57
CA THR A 49 -11.13 11.81 18.13
C THR A 49 -10.43 12.24 16.86
N ILE A 50 -11.19 12.35 15.77
CA ILE A 50 -10.76 12.94 14.52
C ILE A 50 -10.86 14.46 14.66
N PRO A 51 -9.76 15.22 14.50
CA PRO A 51 -9.80 16.67 14.58
C PRO A 51 -10.69 17.29 13.50
N SER A 52 -11.18 18.51 13.77
CA SER A 52 -11.91 19.30 12.77
C SER A 52 -11.08 19.48 11.49
N GLY A 53 -11.73 19.35 10.34
CA GLY A 53 -11.11 19.50 9.02
C GLY A 53 -10.23 18.33 8.59
N GLN A 54 -10.22 17.21 9.32
CA GLN A 54 -9.44 16.02 8.97
C GLN A 54 -10.34 14.83 8.62
N ALA A 55 -9.87 14.00 7.68
CA ALA A 55 -10.52 12.74 7.28
C ALA A 55 -10.06 11.52 8.10
N GLY A 56 -9.37 11.71 9.21
CA GLY A 56 -8.83 10.61 10.00
C GLY A 56 -7.89 11.04 11.11
N VAL A 57 -7.42 10.06 11.88
CA VAL A 57 -6.58 10.24 13.06
C VAL A 57 -5.54 9.13 13.14
N PHE A 58 -4.31 9.48 13.54
CA PHE A 58 -3.29 8.47 13.83
C PHE A 58 -3.67 7.66 15.06
N VAL A 59 -3.59 6.35 14.95
CA VAL A 59 -3.87 5.41 16.03
C VAL A 59 -2.69 5.48 17.01
N PRO A 60 -2.90 5.90 18.27
CA PRO A 60 -1.85 5.84 19.27
C PRO A 60 -1.54 4.37 19.56
N GLY A 61 -0.30 3.93 19.38
CA GLY A 61 0.06 2.55 19.64
C GLY A 61 1.54 2.37 19.93
N THR A 62 2.07 1.17 19.69
CA THR A 62 3.41 0.79 20.14
C THR A 62 4.41 0.93 19.01
N SER A 63 5.48 1.69 19.24
CA SER A 63 6.60 1.78 18.31
C SER A 63 7.29 0.42 18.18
N ILE A 64 7.64 0.02 16.96
CA ILE A 64 8.44 -1.18 16.67
C ILE A 64 9.95 -0.92 16.77
N GLY A 65 10.35 0.16 17.43
CA GLY A 65 11.73 0.54 17.71
C GLY A 65 12.52 0.91 16.46
N ASP A 66 13.84 0.72 16.51
CA ASP A 66 14.79 1.12 15.46
C ASP A 66 14.75 0.22 14.21
N ARG A 67 13.67 -0.56 14.02
CA ARG A 67 13.51 -1.43 12.86
C ARG A 67 13.52 -0.64 11.55
N TYR A 68 12.94 0.56 11.58
CA TYR A 68 12.92 1.52 10.47
C TYR A 68 13.49 2.85 10.96
N ARG A 69 14.08 3.62 10.03
CA ARG A 69 14.59 4.97 10.35
C ARG A 69 13.50 5.91 10.82
N TYR A 70 12.28 5.73 10.31
CA TYR A 70 11.09 6.49 10.71
C TYR A 70 10.06 5.52 11.26
N GLU A 71 9.35 5.94 12.31
CA GLU A 71 8.36 5.07 12.96
C GLU A 71 7.26 4.65 11.98
N ALA A 72 6.89 3.36 12.07
CA ALA A 72 5.70 2.87 11.41
C ALA A 72 4.46 3.40 12.13
N VAL A 73 3.47 3.84 11.36
CA VAL A 73 2.25 4.44 11.89
C VAL A 73 1.02 3.85 11.24
N CYS A 74 -0.10 3.83 11.97
CA CYS A 74 -1.41 3.51 11.43
C CYS A 74 -2.36 4.70 11.61
N ARG A 75 -3.23 4.95 10.63
CA ARG A 75 -4.22 6.02 10.62
C ARG A 75 -5.60 5.44 10.32
N LEU A 76 -6.57 5.75 11.18
CA LEU A 76 -7.97 5.39 10.99
C LEU A 76 -8.69 6.52 10.25
N GLU A 77 -9.37 6.20 9.16
CA GLU A 77 -9.96 7.17 8.24
C GLU A 77 -11.47 7.03 8.09
N VAL A 78 -12.11 8.17 7.87
CA VAL A 78 -13.54 8.32 7.64
C VAL A 78 -13.80 8.94 6.27
N ARG A 79 -14.98 8.69 5.68
CA ARG A 79 -15.27 9.16 4.32
C ARG A 79 -15.59 10.65 4.28
N SER A 80 -16.28 11.18 5.30
CA SER A 80 -16.66 12.59 5.35
C SER A 80 -15.65 13.44 6.12
N ILE A 81 -15.44 14.68 5.67
CA ILE A 81 -14.71 15.70 6.42
C ILE A 81 -15.73 16.66 7.02
N ASP A 82 -15.63 16.88 8.33
CA ASP A 82 -16.49 17.79 9.07
C ASP A 82 -15.67 18.93 9.68
N ASN A 83 -16.29 20.11 9.81
CA ASN A 83 -15.66 21.30 10.43
C ASN A 83 -15.72 21.29 11.96
N VAL A 84 -16.15 20.17 12.57
CA VAL A 84 -16.17 19.95 14.01
C VAL A 84 -15.43 18.65 14.33
N PRO A 85 -14.76 18.54 15.50
CA PRO A 85 -14.17 17.29 15.91
C PRO A 85 -15.21 16.18 15.98
N ARG A 86 -14.82 14.99 15.51
CA ARG A 86 -15.67 13.81 15.42
C ARG A 86 -15.09 12.71 16.27
N THR A 87 -15.94 11.96 16.97
CA THR A 87 -15.51 10.79 17.73
C THR A 87 -15.86 9.52 16.97
N VAL A 88 -14.86 8.68 16.73
CA VAL A 88 -15.05 7.26 16.41
C VAL A 88 -15.12 6.50 17.72
N ALA A 89 -16.26 5.87 17.98
CA ALA A 89 -16.47 5.10 19.20
C ALA A 89 -15.72 3.76 19.14
N ALA A 90 -15.34 3.25 20.31
CA ALA A 90 -14.87 1.87 20.47
C ALA A 90 -15.90 0.89 19.89
N ASP A 91 -15.46 0.03 18.98
CA ASP A 91 -16.32 -0.84 18.17
C ASP A 91 -15.48 -1.88 17.42
N GLN A 92 -16.18 -2.76 16.71
CA GLN A 92 -15.61 -3.77 15.85
C GLN A 92 -15.77 -3.39 14.37
N PHE A 93 -14.73 -3.68 13.60
CA PHE A 93 -14.70 -3.51 12.15
C PHE A 93 -14.33 -4.83 11.47
N ILE A 94 -14.87 -5.05 10.28
CA ILE A 94 -14.50 -6.17 9.41
C ILE A 94 -13.70 -5.66 8.22
N VAL A 95 -12.57 -6.30 7.95
CA VAL A 95 -11.77 -6.03 6.76
C VAL A 95 -12.53 -6.55 5.54
N VAL A 96 -12.93 -5.65 4.63
CA VAL A 96 -13.66 -5.99 3.39
C VAL A 96 -12.79 -5.93 2.15
N ARG A 97 -11.65 -5.23 2.21
CA ARG A 97 -10.66 -5.21 1.13
C ARG A 97 -9.25 -4.96 1.68
N PHE A 98 -8.28 -5.58 1.06
CA PHE A 98 -6.85 -5.40 1.32
C PHE A 98 -6.19 -4.83 0.07
N ASN A 99 -5.34 -3.81 0.22
CA ASN A 99 -4.49 -3.30 -0.84
C ASN A 99 -3.12 -2.94 -0.28
N GLN A 100 -2.08 -3.14 -1.07
CA GLN A 100 -0.73 -2.71 -0.76
C GLN A 100 -0.19 -1.88 -1.90
N GLU A 101 0.51 -0.80 -1.56
CA GLU A 101 1.09 0.10 -2.53
C GLU A 101 2.38 0.68 -1.98
N TRP A 102 3.30 1.03 -2.87
CA TRP A 102 4.51 1.74 -2.50
C TRP A 102 4.71 2.91 -3.44
N GLU A 103 5.34 3.96 -2.92
CA GLU A 103 5.71 5.13 -3.71
C GLU A 103 7.10 5.60 -3.31
N ARG A 104 7.73 6.36 -4.21
CA ARG A 104 8.98 7.04 -3.90
C ARG A 104 8.66 8.33 -3.14
N PHE A 105 9.04 8.38 -1.86
CA PHE A 105 8.81 9.52 -0.99
C PHE A 105 9.82 10.65 -1.25
N SER A 106 11.10 10.33 -1.39
CA SER A 106 12.13 11.33 -1.70
C SER A 106 12.28 11.53 -3.21
N GLN A 107 11.86 12.68 -3.73
CA GLN A 107 12.19 13.12 -5.07
C GLN A 107 13.50 13.92 -5.03
N GLN A 108 14.65 13.25 -5.12
CA GLN A 108 15.87 13.96 -5.50
C GLN A 108 15.98 13.84 -7.02
N GLN A 109 15.51 14.86 -7.75
CA GLN A 109 15.90 15.03 -9.15
C GLN A 109 17.38 15.44 -9.12
N THR A 110 18.31 14.50 -9.27
CA THR A 110 19.66 14.93 -9.62
C THR A 110 19.57 15.55 -11.01
N GLY A 111 20.06 16.77 -11.20
CA GLY A 111 20.05 17.47 -12.50
C GLY A 111 20.92 16.80 -13.57
N LEU A 112 21.26 15.52 -13.40
CA LEU A 112 22.13 14.72 -14.24
C LEU A 112 21.26 13.83 -15.14
N ARG A 113 21.30 14.10 -16.44
CA ARG A 113 20.68 13.24 -17.46
C ARG A 113 21.61 12.07 -17.77
N TYR A 114 21.15 10.84 -17.55
CA TYR A 114 21.92 9.64 -17.85
C TYR A 114 21.89 9.28 -19.34
N ALA A 115 22.99 8.70 -19.84
CA ALA A 115 23.07 8.01 -21.13
C ALA A 115 22.53 6.55 -21.07
N SER A 116 21.83 6.20 -19.99
CA SER A 116 21.29 4.86 -19.69
C SER A 116 19.76 4.90 -19.76
N LEU A 117 19.16 3.89 -20.39
CA LEU A 117 17.70 3.72 -20.51
C LEU A 117 17.03 3.16 -19.23
N ARG A 118 17.73 3.14 -18.09
CA ARG A 118 17.17 2.73 -16.78
C ARG A 118 17.07 3.96 -15.87
N ASP A 119 15.83 4.38 -15.62
CA ASP A 119 15.42 5.64 -14.97
C ASP A 119 15.54 5.68 -13.43
N TYR A 120 16.38 4.84 -12.80
CA TYR A 120 16.47 4.81 -11.34
C TYR A 120 17.75 5.47 -10.83
N ASP A 121 17.58 6.70 -10.33
CA ASP A 121 18.58 7.51 -9.65
C ASP A 121 18.65 7.16 -8.14
N GLY A 122 19.87 6.87 -7.66
CA GLY A 122 20.33 6.81 -6.26
C GLY A 122 19.53 5.98 -5.24
N PRO A 123 20.05 5.83 -4.00
CA PRO A 123 19.24 5.43 -2.86
C PRO A 123 18.11 6.43 -2.64
N ALA A 124 16.89 5.94 -2.41
CA ALA A 124 15.72 6.76 -2.16
C ALA A 124 14.92 6.25 -0.98
N LEU A 125 14.18 7.15 -0.33
CA LEU A 125 13.16 6.78 0.63
C LEU A 125 11.90 6.35 -0.12
N LEU A 126 11.47 5.14 0.16
CA LEU A 126 10.24 4.56 -0.33
C LEU A 126 9.22 4.54 0.82
N GLN A 127 7.98 4.90 0.53
CA GLN A 127 6.87 4.72 1.45
C GLN A 127 6.12 3.46 1.08
N PHE A 128 5.97 2.55 2.02
CA PHE A 128 5.16 1.34 1.88
C PHE A 128 3.87 1.52 2.66
N THR A 129 2.74 1.22 2.02
CA THR A 129 1.41 1.43 2.60
C THR A 129 0.57 0.17 2.46
N THR A 130 0.05 -0.30 3.60
CA THR A 130 -0.98 -1.34 3.69
C THR A 130 -2.32 -0.68 3.99
N ASN A 131 -3.26 -0.80 3.07
CA ASN A 131 -4.62 -0.28 3.16
C ASN A 131 -5.59 -1.41 3.51
N LEU A 132 -6.25 -1.30 4.67
CA LEU A 132 -7.33 -2.19 5.10
C LEU A 132 -8.66 -1.42 5.02
N TYR A 133 -9.51 -1.78 4.07
CA TYR A 133 -10.83 -1.19 3.97
C TYR A 133 -11.75 -1.89 4.96
N LEU A 134 -12.50 -1.09 5.71
CA LEU A 134 -13.27 -1.50 6.86
C LEU A 134 -14.77 -1.36 6.61
N HIS A 135 -15.53 -2.22 7.27
CA HIS A 135 -16.98 -2.15 7.37
C HIS A 135 -17.41 -2.23 8.83
N SER A 136 -18.36 -1.38 9.23
CA SER A 136 -19.12 -1.47 10.48
C SER A 136 -20.55 -0.97 10.21
N ASP A 137 -21.54 -1.74 10.64
CA ASP A 137 -22.95 -1.32 10.55
C ASP A 137 -23.27 -0.15 11.50
N ARG A 138 -22.53 -0.05 12.61
CA ARG A 138 -22.72 0.99 13.63
C ARG A 138 -22.00 2.29 13.27
N GLN A 139 -20.89 2.19 12.54
CA GLN A 139 -20.04 3.31 12.16
C GLN A 139 -19.67 3.26 10.67
N PRO A 140 -20.65 3.36 9.75
CA PRO A 140 -20.45 3.13 8.31
C PRO A 140 -19.53 4.15 7.63
N ASP A 141 -19.28 5.28 8.29
CA ASP A 141 -18.38 6.31 7.76
C ASP A 141 -16.90 5.99 8.00
N VAL A 142 -16.56 5.12 8.97
CA VAL A 142 -15.20 4.60 9.16
C VAL A 142 -14.95 3.54 8.09
N PHE A 143 -14.00 3.80 7.19
CA PHE A 143 -13.88 2.98 5.98
C PHE A 143 -12.49 2.46 5.69
N ARG A 144 -11.44 2.97 6.34
CA ARG A 144 -10.08 2.55 6.04
C ARG A 144 -9.15 2.70 7.25
N LEU A 145 -8.30 1.70 7.44
CA LEU A 145 -7.12 1.74 8.29
C LEU A 145 -5.89 1.67 7.38
N VAL A 146 -5.06 2.70 7.44
CA VAL A 146 -3.86 2.85 6.61
C VAL A 146 -2.64 2.69 7.50
N CYS A 147 -1.82 1.68 7.27
CA CYS A 147 -0.57 1.49 8.00
C CYS A 147 0.61 1.66 7.05
N SER A 148 1.59 2.47 7.44
CA SER A 148 2.69 2.84 6.55
C SER A 148 4.01 3.04 7.29
N HIS A 149 5.11 2.86 6.57
CA HIS A 149 6.47 3.20 7.01
C HIS A 149 7.33 3.66 5.84
N LEU A 150 8.46 4.30 6.18
CA LEU A 150 9.49 4.68 5.21
C LEU A 150 10.68 3.73 5.30
N GLN A 151 11.22 3.33 4.15
CA GLN A 151 12.39 2.48 4.06
C GLN A 151 13.34 2.94 2.96
N ASP A 152 14.64 2.79 3.19
CA ASP A 152 15.67 3.05 2.19
C ASP A 152 15.64 1.95 1.11
N SER A 153 15.61 2.35 -0.16
CA SER A 153 15.58 1.44 -1.31
C SER A 153 16.79 0.50 -1.38
N ALA A 154 17.92 0.86 -0.75
CA ALA A 154 19.11 0.01 -0.70
C ALA A 154 19.01 -1.14 0.32
N GLN A 155 18.02 -1.15 1.21
CA GLN A 155 17.92 -2.06 2.35
C GLN A 155 16.84 -3.13 2.18
N GLN A 156 16.73 -3.77 1.01
CA GLN A 156 15.75 -4.83 0.70
C GLN A 156 14.33 -4.44 1.18
N PRO A 157 13.71 -3.47 0.51
CA PRO A 157 12.48 -2.86 1.01
C PRO A 157 11.29 -3.83 0.97
N ARG A 158 10.45 -3.78 2.02
CA ARG A 158 9.25 -4.62 2.16
C ARG A 158 8.13 -3.89 2.88
N TYR A 159 6.91 -4.40 2.76
CA TYR A 159 5.77 -3.99 3.57
C TYR A 159 5.91 -4.40 5.04
N LEU A 160 5.19 -3.71 5.94
CA LEU A 160 5.04 -4.12 7.34
C LEU A 160 4.46 -5.52 7.44
N THR A 161 4.99 -6.35 8.34
CA THR A 161 4.39 -7.66 8.62
C THR A 161 3.04 -7.53 9.32
N VAL A 162 2.20 -8.56 9.26
CA VAL A 162 0.97 -8.62 10.08
C VAL A 162 1.28 -8.44 11.57
N GLU A 163 2.38 -9.04 12.07
CA GLU A 163 2.83 -8.87 13.46
C GLU A 163 3.33 -7.46 13.77
N GLU A 164 4.02 -6.82 12.84
CA GLU A 164 4.42 -5.41 12.97
C GLU A 164 3.19 -4.51 13.01
N ILE A 165 2.18 -4.75 12.16
CA ILE A 165 0.91 -4.02 12.19
C ILE A 165 0.18 -4.25 13.52
N ARG A 166 0.10 -5.49 14.01
CA ARG A 166 -0.49 -5.81 15.33
C ARG A 166 0.20 -5.03 16.44
N THR A 167 1.52 -4.92 16.40
CA THR A 167 2.31 -4.18 17.38
C THR A 167 2.01 -2.68 17.31
N VAL A 168 2.06 -2.08 16.12
CA VAL A 168 1.78 -0.64 15.91
C VAL A 168 0.36 -0.27 16.35
N LEU A 169 -0.60 -1.17 16.22
CA LEU A 169 -1.98 -0.95 16.64
C LEU A 169 -2.19 -1.13 18.16
N ALA A 170 -1.41 -1.99 18.80
CA ALA A 170 -1.54 -2.27 20.22
C ALA A 170 -1.10 -1.07 21.08
N PRO A 171 -1.75 -0.79 22.22
CA PRO A 171 -2.91 -1.50 22.77
C PRO A 171 -4.26 -0.92 22.32
N THR A 172 -4.28 0.08 21.44
CA THR A 172 -5.51 0.80 21.06
C THR A 172 -6.45 -0.03 20.21
N MET A 173 -5.90 -0.88 19.34
CA MET A 173 -6.66 -1.80 18.51
C MET A 173 -6.06 -3.21 18.54
N THR A 174 -6.90 -4.22 18.32
CA THR A 174 -6.48 -5.61 18.09
C THR A 174 -6.85 -6.05 16.69
N LEU A 175 -5.86 -6.54 15.94
CA LEU A 175 -6.02 -7.20 14.65
C LEU A 175 -5.91 -8.72 14.85
N TYR A 176 -6.99 -9.45 14.58
CA TYR A 176 -7.07 -10.91 14.79
C TYR A 176 -6.37 -11.74 13.71
#